data_AF-A0A1B3JF72-F1
#
_entry.id   AF-A0A1B3JF72-F1
#
_cell.length_a   1.000
_cell.length_b   1.000
_cell.length_c   1.000
_cell.angle_alpha   90.00
_cell.angle_beta   90.00
_cell.angle_gamma   90.00
#
_symmetry.space_group_name_H-M   'P 1'
#
loop_
_entity.id
_entity.type
_entity.pdbx_description
1 polymer ?
#
loop_
_entity_poly.entity_id
_entity_poly.type
_entity_poly.pdbx_seq_one_letter_code
_entity_poly.pdbx_strand_id
1 'polypeptide(L)'
;MKKIISIVLLFVVIIGGVAFLMLKSMPDSILKGEKEANPQVLNTQPLPENTPITRLVVMKSERQMWAYHQDKLVKIYPISLGKSPVGHKQFEGDKKTPEGVYRINERNANSHYHKNLGISYPNSTDKAYAQSQGKSPGGLIKIHGLPNKSFDIGRQHLRKDWTDGCIAVTNEEIDELFNAVIHNAEIDIRP
;
A
#
# COMPACT_ATOMS: atom_id res chain seq x y z
N MET A 1 -4.28 -28.65 -61.12
CA MET A 1 -4.92 -27.88 -60.03
C MET A 1 -5.20 -28.72 -58.77
N LYS A 2 -5.72 -29.97 -58.84
CA LYS A 2 -6.03 -30.78 -57.64
C LYS A 2 -4.81 -31.18 -56.77
N LYS A 3 -3.62 -31.41 -57.36
CA LYS A 3 -2.41 -31.83 -56.62
C LYS A 3 -1.81 -30.74 -55.71
N ILE A 4 -2.00 -29.46 -56.03
CA ILE A 4 -1.44 -28.34 -55.27
C ILE A 4 -2.28 -28.08 -54.00
N ILE A 5 -3.60 -28.25 -54.08
CA ILE A 5 -4.52 -28.08 -52.95
C ILE A 5 -4.25 -29.12 -51.85
N SER A 6 -3.97 -30.38 -52.21
CA SER A 6 -3.64 -31.42 -51.22
C SER A 6 -2.32 -31.18 -50.48
N ILE A 7 -1.32 -30.56 -51.14
CA ILE A 7 -0.04 -30.23 -50.50
C ILE A 7 -0.23 -29.09 -49.50
N VAL A 8 -0.98 -28.03 -49.86
CA VAL A 8 -1.29 -26.92 -48.95
C VAL A 8 -2.08 -27.42 -47.74
N LEU A 9 -3.06 -28.31 -47.93
CA LEU A 9 -3.84 -28.88 -46.83
C LEU A 9 -2.96 -29.71 -45.87
N LEU A 10 -2.00 -30.47 -46.39
CA LEU A 10 -1.08 -31.27 -45.58
C LEU A 10 -0.13 -30.38 -44.74
N PHE A 11 0.37 -29.28 -45.31
CA PHE A 11 1.19 -28.32 -44.57
C PHE A 11 0.43 -27.61 -43.45
N VAL A 12 -0.85 -27.25 -43.67
CA VAL A 12 -1.70 -26.64 -42.63
C VAL A 12 -1.95 -27.61 -41.48
N VAL A 13 -2.17 -28.89 -41.76
CA VAL A 13 -2.36 -29.93 -40.73
C VAL A 13 -1.05 -30.19 -39.96
N ILE A 14 0.10 -30.21 -40.64
CA ILE A 14 1.41 -30.37 -39.98
C ILE A 14 1.74 -29.15 -39.11
N ILE A 15 1.57 -27.93 -39.62
CA ILE A 15 1.79 -26.70 -38.84
C ILE A 15 0.84 -26.64 -37.64
N GLY A 16 -0.43 -26.98 -37.82
CA GLY A 16 -1.41 -27.06 -36.73
C GLY A 16 -1.06 -28.14 -35.70
N GLY A 17 -0.62 -29.32 -36.15
CA GLY A 17 -0.20 -30.42 -35.28
C GLY A 17 1.09 -30.11 -34.50
N VAL A 18 2.07 -29.48 -35.14
CA VAL A 18 3.32 -29.04 -34.49
C VAL A 18 3.04 -27.90 -33.51
N ALA A 19 2.20 -26.92 -33.86
CA ALA A 19 1.78 -25.87 -32.94
C ALA A 19 1.02 -26.45 -31.72
N PHE A 20 0.16 -27.44 -31.94
CA PHE A 20 -0.57 -28.13 -30.87
C PHE A 20 0.35 -28.95 -29.95
N LEU A 21 1.34 -29.64 -30.52
CA LEU A 21 2.37 -30.36 -29.76
C LEU A 21 3.28 -29.41 -28.98
N MET A 22 3.67 -28.28 -29.59
CA MET A 22 4.45 -27.22 -28.93
C MET A 22 3.69 -26.63 -27.74
N LEU A 23 2.37 -26.38 -27.88
CA LEU A 23 1.51 -25.90 -26.80
C LEU A 23 1.43 -26.90 -25.64
N LYS A 24 1.41 -28.20 -25.94
CA LYS A 24 1.37 -29.27 -24.92
C LYS A 24 2.71 -29.51 -24.23
N SER A 25 3.81 -29.04 -24.82
CA SER A 25 5.16 -29.11 -24.26
C SER A 25 5.59 -27.87 -23.48
N MET A 26 4.76 -26.82 -23.42
CA MET A 26 5.03 -25.68 -22.57
C MET A 26 4.85 -26.08 -21.09
N PRO A 27 5.76 -25.69 -20.19
CA PRO A 27 5.59 -25.96 -18.77
C PRO A 27 4.30 -25.29 -18.26
N ASP A 28 3.59 -25.95 -17.35
CA ASP A 28 2.33 -25.48 -16.75
C ASP A 28 2.41 -24.05 -16.17
N SER A 29 3.61 -23.56 -15.89
CA SER A 29 3.91 -22.20 -15.43
C SER A 29 3.62 -21.10 -16.46
N ILE A 30 3.64 -21.41 -17.76
CA ILE A 30 3.33 -20.44 -18.84
C ILE A 30 1.82 -20.40 -19.12
N LEU A 31 1.10 -21.50 -18.88
CA LEU A 31 -0.35 -21.60 -19.08
C LEU A 31 -1.16 -21.09 -17.88
N LYS A 32 -0.61 -21.20 -16.67
CA LYS A 32 -1.15 -20.56 -15.47
C LYS A 32 -0.36 -19.28 -15.23
N GLY A 33 -0.85 -18.19 -15.84
CA GLY A 33 -0.31 -16.86 -15.61
C GLY A 33 0.04 -16.66 -14.14
N GLU A 34 1.25 -16.16 -13.90
CA GLU A 34 1.70 -15.74 -12.58
C GLU A 34 0.55 -14.97 -11.93
N LYS A 35 0.07 -15.50 -10.80
CA LYS A 35 -0.90 -14.82 -9.96
C LYS A 35 -0.21 -13.60 -9.36
N GLU A 36 -0.07 -12.54 -10.15
CA GLU A 36 0.13 -11.21 -9.59
C GLU A 36 -0.99 -10.97 -8.58
N ALA A 37 -0.62 -10.53 -7.38
CA ALA A 37 -1.54 -10.42 -6.28
C ALA A 37 -2.63 -9.40 -6.62
N ASN A 38 -3.86 -9.87 -6.83
CA ASN A 38 -5.01 -9.01 -7.12
C ASN A 38 -5.19 -8.00 -5.96
N PRO A 39 -5.10 -6.68 -6.21
CA PRO A 39 -5.23 -5.65 -5.17
C PRO A 39 -6.53 -5.74 -4.35
N GLN A 40 -7.62 -6.22 -4.96
CA GLN A 40 -8.91 -6.41 -4.28
C GLN A 40 -8.90 -7.61 -3.31
N VAL A 41 -8.04 -8.60 -3.54
CA VAL A 41 -7.88 -9.73 -2.61
C VAL A 41 -7.01 -9.30 -1.44
N LEU A 42 -5.93 -8.58 -1.72
CA LEU A 42 -5.01 -8.09 -0.68
C LEU A 42 -5.62 -7.04 0.25
N ASN A 43 -6.71 -6.37 -0.15
CA ASN A 43 -7.34 -5.37 0.73
C ASN A 43 -8.36 -5.95 1.73
N THR A 44 -8.74 -7.22 1.57
CA THR A 44 -9.80 -7.88 2.37
C THR A 44 -9.28 -9.04 3.20
N GLN A 45 -8.22 -9.71 2.77
CA GLN A 45 -7.64 -10.84 3.51
C GLN A 45 -6.77 -10.37 4.68
N PRO A 46 -6.77 -11.05 5.83
CA PRO A 46 -5.89 -10.69 6.94
C PRO A 46 -4.41 -10.75 6.52
N LEU A 47 -3.56 -10.01 7.21
CA LEU A 47 -2.12 -10.13 7.03
C LEU A 47 -1.67 -11.59 7.27
N PRO A 48 -0.86 -12.21 6.38
CA PRO A 48 -0.37 -13.56 6.63
C PRO A 48 0.40 -13.66 7.94
N GLU A 49 0.23 -14.76 8.66
CA GLU A 49 0.89 -14.98 9.95
C GLU A 49 2.42 -14.89 9.83
N ASN A 50 3.08 -14.43 10.89
CA ASN A 50 4.55 -14.34 10.98
C ASN A 50 5.21 -13.60 9.79
N THR A 51 4.58 -12.53 9.31
CA THR A 51 5.04 -11.74 8.16
C THR A 51 5.51 -10.35 8.61
N PRO A 52 6.81 -10.16 8.95
CA PRO A 52 7.34 -8.84 9.29
C PRO A 52 7.19 -7.85 8.13
N ILE A 53 6.58 -6.70 8.37
CA ILE A 53 6.46 -5.63 7.38
C ILE A 53 7.75 -4.80 7.44
N THR A 54 8.53 -4.86 6.36
CA THR A 54 9.81 -4.15 6.25
C THR A 54 9.68 -2.78 5.60
N ARG A 55 8.61 -2.57 4.82
CA ARG A 55 8.37 -1.33 4.08
C ARG A 55 6.87 -1.08 3.89
N LEU A 56 6.49 0.19 3.97
CA LEU A 56 5.16 0.69 3.68
C LEU A 56 5.24 1.67 2.49
N VAL A 57 4.26 1.63 1.59
CA VAL A 57 4.09 2.62 0.52
C VAL A 57 2.68 3.17 0.60
N VAL A 58 2.56 4.48 0.79
CA VAL A 58 1.28 5.17 0.83
C VAL A 58 1.07 5.86 -0.50
N MET A 59 -0.04 5.57 -1.17
CA MET A 59 -0.47 6.30 -2.38
C MET A 59 -1.69 7.12 -2.00
N LYS A 60 -1.51 8.43 -1.86
CA LYS A 60 -2.52 9.31 -1.29
C LYS A 60 -3.72 9.47 -2.23
N SER A 61 -3.47 9.57 -3.53
CA SER A 61 -4.49 9.62 -4.58
C SER A 61 -5.42 8.39 -4.59
N GLU A 62 -4.86 7.20 -4.31
CA GLU A 62 -5.58 5.93 -4.27
C GLU A 62 -6.21 5.61 -2.91
N ARG A 63 -5.80 6.30 -1.84
CA ARG A 63 -6.20 6.04 -0.45
C ARG A 63 -5.85 4.61 -0.05
N GLN A 64 -4.61 4.24 -0.37
CA GLN A 64 -4.06 2.94 -0.05
C GLN A 64 -2.70 3.06 0.60
N MET A 65 -2.44 2.14 1.53
CA MET A 65 -1.13 1.87 2.08
C MET A 65 -0.78 0.41 1.82
N TRP A 66 0.24 0.19 1.01
CA TRP A 66 0.74 -1.12 0.65
C TRP A 66 1.82 -1.55 1.64
N ALA A 67 1.67 -2.74 2.18
CA ALA A 67 2.62 -3.33 3.10
C ALA A 67 3.43 -4.44 2.42
N TYR A 68 4.75 -4.33 2.57
CA TYR A 68 5.71 -5.23 1.97
C TYR A 68 6.49 -6.01 3.03
N HIS A 69 6.68 -7.30 2.75
CA HIS A 69 7.71 -8.12 3.38
C HIS A 69 8.87 -8.25 2.38
N GLN A 70 9.97 -7.56 2.65
CA GLN A 70 11.05 -7.34 1.68
C GLN A 70 10.49 -6.71 0.39
N ASP A 71 10.58 -7.40 -0.74
CA ASP A 71 10.07 -6.93 -2.03
C ASP A 71 8.67 -7.47 -2.36
N LYS A 72 8.12 -8.35 -1.53
CA LYS A 72 6.82 -8.96 -1.76
C LYS A 72 5.70 -8.10 -1.16
N LEU A 73 4.74 -7.69 -1.99
CA LEU A 73 3.49 -7.09 -1.52
C LEU A 73 2.66 -8.16 -0.79
N VAL A 74 2.36 -7.93 0.49
CA VAL A 74 1.66 -8.91 1.33
C VAL A 74 0.27 -8.47 1.76
N LYS A 75 -0.01 -7.15 1.76
CA LYS A 75 -1.29 -6.61 2.23
C LYS A 75 -1.50 -5.19 1.70
N ILE A 76 -2.75 -4.83 1.44
CA ILE A 76 -3.16 -3.46 1.11
C ILE A 76 -4.14 -2.99 2.18
N TYR A 77 -3.87 -1.82 2.75
CA TYR A 77 -4.72 -1.17 3.74
C TYR A 77 -5.39 0.05 3.09
N PRO A 78 -6.73 0.10 3.01
CA PRO A 78 -7.44 1.33 2.68
C PRO A 78 -7.27 2.34 3.82
N ILE A 79 -7.06 3.60 3.50
CA ILE A 79 -6.74 4.62 4.49
C ILE A 79 -7.60 5.87 4.36
N SER A 80 -7.73 6.60 5.46
CA SER A 80 -8.14 8.01 5.45
C SER A 80 -6.92 8.89 5.78
N LEU A 81 -6.86 10.07 5.16
CA LEU A 81 -5.74 10.99 5.27
C LEU A 81 -6.12 12.26 6.05
N GLY A 82 -5.21 13.23 6.04
CA GLY A 82 -5.46 14.60 6.45
C GLY A 82 -6.60 15.24 5.65
N LYS A 83 -7.41 16.09 6.29
CA LYS A 83 -8.55 16.81 5.67
C LYS A 83 -8.19 17.63 4.43
N SER A 84 -6.91 17.93 4.23
CA SER A 84 -6.37 18.55 3.01
C SER A 84 -5.37 17.59 2.36
N PRO A 85 -5.82 16.49 1.74
CA PRO A 85 -4.95 15.37 1.38
C PRO A 85 -4.01 15.68 0.21
N VAL A 86 -4.27 16.73 -0.58
CA VAL A 86 -3.47 17.04 -1.77
C VAL A 86 -2.21 17.82 -1.39
N GLY A 87 -1.06 17.34 -1.87
CA GLY A 87 0.26 17.94 -1.71
C GLY A 87 0.97 17.61 -0.39
N HIS A 88 2.26 17.90 -0.37
CA HIS A 88 3.14 17.69 0.79
C HIS A 88 2.77 18.61 1.97
N LYS A 89 2.82 18.05 3.19
CA LYS A 89 2.68 18.80 4.44
C LYS A 89 3.83 19.78 4.63
N GLN A 90 3.52 21.06 4.71
CA GLN A 90 4.52 22.12 4.81
C GLN A 90 4.55 22.76 6.20
N PHE A 91 3.40 22.86 6.86
CA PHE A 91 3.28 23.61 8.11
C PHE A 91 2.37 22.92 9.13
N GLU A 92 2.54 23.27 10.39
CA GLU A 92 1.57 22.94 11.43
C GLU A 92 0.17 23.48 11.07
N GLY A 93 -0.87 22.66 11.28
CA GLY A 93 -2.26 23.06 11.01
C GLY A 93 -2.71 23.08 9.55
N ASP A 94 -1.84 22.78 8.58
CA ASP A 94 -2.22 22.74 7.15
C ASP A 94 -3.06 21.51 6.74
N LYS A 95 -3.27 20.58 7.68
CA LYS A 95 -4.09 19.36 7.55
C LYS A 95 -3.69 18.43 6.41
N LYS A 96 -2.46 18.53 5.93
CA LYS A 96 -1.91 17.63 4.90
C LYS A 96 -1.21 16.44 5.55
N THR A 97 -1.31 15.28 4.90
CA THR A 97 -0.40 14.16 5.17
C THR A 97 0.89 14.40 4.38
N PRO A 98 2.08 14.28 5.00
CA PRO A 98 3.35 14.54 4.33
C PRO A 98 3.57 13.64 3.13
N GLU A 99 4.41 14.10 2.19
CA GLU A 99 4.93 13.30 1.07
C GLU A 99 6.45 13.15 1.23
N GLY A 100 7.02 12.05 0.75
CA GLY A 100 8.44 11.72 0.87
C GLY A 100 8.71 10.45 1.67
N VAL A 101 9.99 10.18 1.91
CA VAL A 101 10.47 8.96 2.58
C VAL A 101 10.77 9.25 4.05
N TYR A 102 10.18 8.45 4.94
CA TYR A 102 10.34 8.54 6.40
C TYR A 102 10.56 7.15 7.00
N ARG A 103 10.65 7.09 8.33
CA ARG A 103 10.77 5.84 9.10
C ARG A 103 9.67 5.70 10.13
N ILE A 104 9.28 4.47 10.41
CA ILE A 104 8.44 4.13 11.56
C ILE A 104 9.32 4.12 12.81
N ASN A 105 9.20 5.16 13.63
CA ASN A 105 10.14 5.45 14.72
C ASN A 105 9.55 5.26 16.13
N GLU A 106 8.23 5.21 16.26
CA GLU A 106 7.56 5.06 17.56
C GLU A 106 6.39 4.07 17.49
N ARG A 107 6.02 3.57 18.66
CA ARG A 107 4.96 2.59 18.85
C ARG A 107 4.24 2.88 20.16
N ASN A 108 2.93 3.11 20.12
CA ASN A 108 2.16 3.38 21.33
C ASN A 108 0.81 2.63 21.34
N ALA A 109 0.66 1.72 22.30
CA ALA A 109 -0.58 0.98 22.55
C ALA A 109 -1.60 1.73 23.44
N ASN A 110 -1.15 2.77 24.15
CA ASN A 110 -1.95 3.55 25.09
C ASN A 110 -2.10 4.98 24.56
N SER A 111 -3.04 5.20 23.63
CA SER A 111 -3.23 6.49 22.98
C SER A 111 -4.67 6.98 23.03
N HIS A 112 -4.93 8.19 22.52
CA HIS A 112 -6.31 8.67 22.34
C HIS A 112 -7.07 7.94 21.22
N TYR A 113 -6.35 7.15 20.42
CA TYR A 113 -6.84 6.20 19.43
C TYR A 113 -6.54 4.78 19.90
N HIS A 114 -7.06 3.77 19.19
CA HIS A 114 -6.86 2.35 19.55
C HIS A 114 -5.37 2.01 19.75
N LYS A 115 -4.56 2.20 18.70
CA LYS A 115 -3.08 2.16 18.74
C LYS A 115 -2.51 3.13 17.72
N ASN A 116 -1.20 3.41 17.82
CA ASN A 116 -0.50 4.14 16.77
C ASN A 116 0.97 3.74 16.57
N LEU A 117 1.43 3.98 15.34
CA LEU A 117 2.82 3.97 14.91
C LEU A 117 3.24 5.41 14.55
N GLY A 118 4.38 5.85 15.07
CA GLY A 118 4.94 7.17 14.73
C GLY A 118 5.67 7.16 13.39
N ILE A 119 5.53 8.23 12.62
CA ILE A 119 6.28 8.50 11.39
C ILE A 119 7.30 9.60 11.71
N SER A 120 8.54 9.43 11.27
CA SER A 120 9.66 10.34 11.55
C SER A 120 9.59 11.71 10.83
N TYR A 121 8.39 12.15 10.43
CA TYR A 121 8.15 13.52 9.98
C TYR A 121 8.18 14.47 11.19
N PRO A 122 8.79 15.66 11.08
CA PRO A 122 9.45 16.20 9.89
C PRO A 122 10.93 15.79 9.76
N ASN A 123 11.39 15.59 8.52
CA ASN A 123 12.80 15.43 8.18
C ASN A 123 13.53 16.80 8.12
N SER A 124 14.82 16.80 7.79
CA SER A 124 15.63 18.03 7.72
C SER A 124 15.15 19.01 6.64
N THR A 125 14.71 18.52 5.48
CA THR A 125 14.17 19.33 4.39
C THR A 125 12.85 19.99 4.79
N ASP A 126 11.94 19.23 5.43
CA ASP A 126 10.65 19.75 5.90
C ASP A 126 10.86 20.87 6.93
N LYS A 127 11.78 20.66 7.88
CA LYS A 127 12.16 21.66 8.90
C LYS A 127 12.76 22.92 8.25
N ALA A 128 13.71 22.74 7.33
CA ALA A 128 14.38 23.85 6.65
C ALA A 128 13.40 24.69 5.83
N TYR A 129 12.48 24.02 5.10
CA TYR A 129 11.44 24.71 4.34
C TYR A 129 10.52 25.51 5.27
N ALA A 130 9.97 24.90 6.32
CA ALA A 130 9.09 25.59 7.26
C ALA A 130 9.78 26.79 7.93
N GLN A 131 11.04 26.61 8.35
CA GLN A 131 11.85 27.68 8.95
C GLN A 131 12.09 28.83 7.97
N SER A 132 12.36 28.56 6.69
CA SER A 132 12.52 29.60 5.65
C SER A 132 11.28 30.47 5.47
N GLN A 133 10.11 29.93 5.86
CA GLN A 133 8.81 30.61 5.79
C GLN A 133 8.40 31.20 7.14
N GLY A 134 9.28 31.16 8.16
CA GLY A 134 9.00 31.65 9.51
C GLY A 134 7.92 30.85 10.24
N LYS A 135 7.75 29.56 9.91
CA LYS A 135 6.67 28.70 10.43
C LYS A 135 7.22 27.40 11.03
N SER A 136 6.39 26.76 11.87
CA SER A 136 6.61 25.40 12.36
C SER A 136 6.18 24.37 11.30
N PRO A 137 6.96 23.31 11.03
CA PRO A 137 6.51 22.18 10.21
C PRO A 137 5.43 21.32 10.90
N GLY A 138 5.23 21.53 12.21
CA GLY A 138 4.46 20.65 13.09
C GLY A 138 5.20 19.34 13.36
N GLY A 139 4.45 18.28 13.63
CA GLY A 139 4.98 16.95 13.90
C GLY A 139 3.87 15.97 14.23
N LEU A 140 4.21 14.91 14.97
CA LEU A 140 3.27 13.90 15.47
C LEU A 140 2.40 13.27 14.37
N ILE A 141 2.99 13.04 13.20
CA ILE A 141 2.35 12.29 12.12
C ILE A 141 2.42 10.81 12.47
N LYS A 142 1.27 10.13 12.40
CA LYS A 142 1.13 8.76 12.86
C LYS A 142 0.26 7.95 11.91
N ILE A 143 0.44 6.63 11.92
CA ILE A 143 -0.56 5.67 11.47
C ILE A 143 -1.35 5.27 12.72
N HIS A 144 -2.68 5.35 12.70
CA HIS A 144 -3.50 5.02 13.87
C HIS A 144 -4.83 4.36 13.51
N GLY A 145 -5.39 3.66 14.49
CA GLY A 145 -6.77 3.15 14.43
C GLY A 145 -7.81 4.24 14.66
N LEU A 146 -9.00 3.85 15.08
CA LEU A 146 -10.10 4.78 15.32
C LEU A 146 -10.02 5.45 16.72
N PRO A 147 -10.68 6.61 16.92
CA PRO A 147 -10.69 7.29 18.21
C PRO A 147 -11.39 6.46 19.29
N ASN A 148 -10.80 6.35 20.49
CA ASN A 148 -11.34 5.50 21.58
C ASN A 148 -12.70 5.98 22.12
N LYS A 149 -13.02 7.27 21.95
CA LYS A 149 -14.28 7.87 22.41
C LYS A 149 -15.38 7.85 21.35
N SER A 150 -15.14 7.23 20.19
CA SER A 150 -16.11 7.08 19.11
C SER A 150 -16.53 5.62 19.00
N PHE A 151 -17.69 5.37 18.40
CA PHE A 151 -18.04 4.01 18.00
C PHE A 151 -16.99 3.47 17.03
N ASP A 152 -16.66 2.19 17.15
CA ASP A 152 -15.88 1.52 16.11
C ASP A 152 -16.75 1.43 14.86
N ILE A 153 -16.49 2.35 13.94
CA ILE A 153 -17.21 2.43 12.67
C ILE A 153 -16.55 1.57 11.59
N GLY A 154 -15.45 0.88 11.90
CA GLY A 154 -14.65 0.10 10.95
C GLY A 154 -14.43 0.86 9.64
N ARG A 155 -14.58 0.16 8.52
CA ARG A 155 -14.39 0.71 7.16
C ARG A 155 -15.28 1.91 6.81
N GLN A 156 -16.30 2.25 7.60
CA GLN A 156 -17.07 3.47 7.36
C GLN A 156 -16.24 4.76 7.56
N HIS A 157 -15.08 4.69 8.24
CA HIS A 157 -14.16 5.83 8.36
C HIS A 157 -13.65 6.32 7.00
N LEU A 158 -13.63 5.43 5.99
CA LEU A 158 -13.14 5.70 4.62
C LEU A 158 -14.04 6.65 3.82
N ARG A 159 -15.24 6.99 4.32
CA ARG A 159 -16.18 7.90 3.62
C ARG A 159 -15.63 9.31 3.39
N LYS A 160 -14.63 9.73 4.18
CA LYS A 160 -13.95 11.03 4.04
C LYS A 160 -12.55 11.00 4.63
N ASP A 161 -11.70 11.89 4.17
CA ASP A 161 -10.44 12.23 4.86
C ASP A 161 -10.77 13.09 6.08
N TRP A 162 -10.25 12.73 7.26
CA TRP A 162 -10.71 13.29 8.53
C TRP A 162 -9.61 13.57 9.55
N THR A 163 -8.37 13.15 9.31
CA THR A 163 -7.28 13.42 10.24
C THR A 163 -6.78 14.86 10.08
N ASP A 164 -5.89 15.31 10.95
CA ASP A 164 -5.18 16.59 10.78
C ASP A 164 -3.79 16.40 10.14
N GLY A 165 -3.53 15.24 9.54
CA GLY A 165 -2.29 14.91 8.82
C GLY A 165 -1.85 13.45 8.98
N CYS A 166 -2.35 12.74 9.99
CA CYS A 166 -2.13 11.31 10.19
C CYS A 166 -2.75 10.43 9.09
N ILE A 167 -2.42 9.15 9.13
CA ILE A 167 -2.98 8.10 8.28
C ILE A 167 -3.84 7.20 9.17
N ALA A 168 -5.14 7.11 8.88
CA ALA A 168 -6.08 6.32 9.66
C ALA A 168 -6.46 5.02 8.94
N VAL A 169 -6.52 3.94 9.71
CA VAL A 169 -6.95 2.58 9.34
C VAL A 169 -8.01 2.10 10.34
N THR A 170 -8.57 0.90 10.16
CA THR A 170 -9.45 0.30 11.20
C THR A 170 -8.66 -0.14 12.45
N ASN A 171 -9.37 -0.51 13.52
CA ASN A 171 -8.75 -1.00 14.74
C ASN A 171 -8.04 -2.35 14.53
N GLU A 172 -8.65 -3.24 13.74
CA GLU A 172 -8.05 -4.52 13.36
C GLU A 172 -6.81 -4.33 12.49
N GLU A 173 -6.87 -3.42 11.52
CA GLU A 173 -5.76 -3.13 10.62
C GLU A 173 -4.58 -2.48 11.36
N ILE A 174 -4.83 -1.57 12.31
CA ILE A 174 -3.74 -1.05 13.15
C ILE A 174 -3.18 -2.13 14.07
N ASP A 175 -3.97 -3.12 14.51
CA ASP A 175 -3.46 -4.23 15.31
C ASP A 175 -2.49 -5.11 14.50
N GLU A 176 -2.82 -5.41 13.24
CA GLU A 176 -1.91 -6.10 12.32
C GLU A 176 -0.60 -5.33 12.13
N LEU A 177 -0.71 -4.05 11.74
CA LEU A 177 0.44 -3.17 11.53
C LEU A 177 1.27 -3.03 12.80
N PHE A 178 0.60 -2.95 13.96
CA PHE A 178 1.27 -2.84 15.24
C PHE A 178 2.08 -4.12 15.52
N ASN A 179 1.59 -5.30 15.19
CA ASN A 179 2.38 -6.51 15.47
C ASN A 179 3.47 -6.77 14.43
N ALA A 180 3.24 -6.41 13.17
CA ALA A 180 4.07 -6.83 12.06
C ALA A 180 5.14 -5.83 11.61
N VAL A 181 4.91 -4.52 11.76
CA VAL A 181 5.87 -3.50 11.29
C VAL A 181 7.14 -3.53 12.14
N ILE A 182 8.28 -3.75 11.48
CA ILE A 182 9.58 -3.76 12.16
C ILE A 182 9.99 -2.35 12.58
N HIS A 183 10.84 -2.25 13.60
CA HIS A 183 11.42 -0.96 13.99
C HIS A 183 12.24 -0.37 12.83
N ASN A 184 12.13 0.95 12.61
CA ASN A 184 12.77 1.66 11.51
C ASN A 184 12.40 1.16 10.10
N ALA A 185 11.27 0.46 9.95
CA ALA A 185 10.70 0.20 8.64
C ALA A 185 10.56 1.50 7.85
N GLU A 186 10.86 1.45 6.55
CA GLU A 186 10.67 2.58 5.65
C GLU A 186 9.19 2.80 5.37
N ILE A 187 8.78 4.06 5.30
CA ILE A 187 7.49 4.47 4.77
C ILE A 187 7.69 5.53 3.69
N ASP A 188 7.30 5.19 2.46
CA ASP A 188 7.34 6.08 1.29
C ASP A 188 5.93 6.61 1.02
N ILE A 189 5.72 7.92 1.19
CA ILE A 189 4.42 8.56 1.04
C ILE A 189 4.38 9.34 -0.27
N ARG A 190 3.57 8.88 -1.20
CA ARG A 190 3.45 9.36 -2.57
C ARG A 190 2.13 10.10 -2.78
N PRO A 191 2.07 11.02 -3.79
CA PRO A 191 0.87 11.77 -4.14
C PRO A 191 -0.41 10.95 -4.39
#